data_AF-A0A2D6STD8-F1
#
_entry.id   AF-A0A2D6STD8-F1
#
_cell.length_a   1.000
_cell.length_b   1.000
_cell.length_c   1.000
_cell.angle_alpha   90.00
_cell.angle_beta   90.00
_cell.angle_gamma   90.00
#
_symmetry.space_group_name_H-M   'P 1'
#
loop_
_entity.id
_entity.type
_entity.pdbx_description
1 polymer ?
#
loop_
_entity_poly.entity_id
_entity_poly.type
_entity_poly.pdbx_seq_one_letter_code
_entity_poly.pdbx_strand_id
1 'polypeptide(L)'
;MKSGRNPNRRNRKIGTAAQGRGQDNSLTIPQNWRDTRIYWEKMSDCRKVVREVYGTPISFFVQPPKPGFIHACTPDDVAGVLSLLPPGDVRGIGAVLLRQPTRKQALLSPVWGRLGFCVDVGPYQGAAIVLEAFNTDEPIKWSKSLGPDHQKELQRLERDGHHITATKREYVIRVSPESLRAGILYRTLLHEIGHWVDWTRSVEIPPLRVADETTWESREARYASRPQREREDAAHRYADQMSAELYARRSIPFAPRGLDRATLAAGNLELSYFVNPECGDRQDRT
;
A
#
# COMPACT_ATOMS: atom_id res chain seq x y z
N MET A 1 -44.07 -41.69 8.87
CA MET A 1 -43.47 -40.81 9.90
C MET A 1 -43.21 -39.44 9.28
N LYS A 2 -43.95 -38.39 9.68
CA LYS A 2 -43.72 -37.02 9.18
C LYS A 2 -42.47 -36.45 9.86
N SER A 3 -41.48 -36.02 9.08
CA SER A 3 -40.27 -35.39 9.62
C SER A 3 -40.63 -34.03 10.25
N GLY A 4 -40.31 -33.87 11.54
CA GLY A 4 -40.53 -32.65 12.30
C GLY A 4 -39.56 -31.52 11.92
N ARG A 5 -39.47 -31.17 10.64
CA ARG A 5 -38.62 -30.07 10.18
C ARG A 5 -39.41 -28.76 10.28
N ASN A 6 -39.29 -28.09 11.43
CA ASN A 6 -39.80 -26.74 11.62
C ASN A 6 -38.81 -25.73 10.99
N PRO A 7 -39.18 -25.02 9.90
CA PRO A 7 -38.29 -24.08 9.20
C PRO A 7 -37.93 -22.84 10.03
N ASN A 8 -38.69 -22.52 11.09
CA ASN A 8 -38.40 -21.41 12.00
C ASN A 8 -37.45 -21.81 13.15
N ARG A 9 -37.08 -23.09 13.26
CA ARG A 9 -36.20 -23.55 14.33
C ARG A 9 -34.74 -23.29 13.96
N ARG A 10 -34.16 -22.23 14.54
CA ARG A 10 -32.73 -21.91 14.42
C ARG A 10 -31.88 -23.12 14.85
N ASN A 11 -30.93 -23.53 14.01
CA ASN A 11 -30.04 -24.65 14.32
C ASN A 11 -29.19 -24.30 15.56
N ARG A 12 -29.32 -25.11 16.62
CA ARG A 12 -28.60 -24.92 17.91
C ARG A 12 -27.08 -24.98 17.78
N LYS A 13 -26.55 -25.44 16.64
CA LYS A 13 -25.12 -25.48 16.37
C LYS A 13 -24.57 -24.17 15.78
N ILE A 14 -25.43 -23.23 15.36
CA ILE A 14 -24.99 -21.92 14.84
C ILE A 14 -24.26 -21.17 15.96
N GLY A 15 -22.99 -20.83 15.73
CA GLY A 15 -22.08 -20.15 16.66
C GLY A 15 -21.22 -21.07 17.54
N THR A 16 -21.26 -22.40 17.36
CA THR A 16 -20.48 -23.35 18.17
C THR A 16 -19.38 -24.04 17.35
N ALA A 17 -18.37 -24.60 18.01
CA ALA A 17 -17.32 -25.39 17.34
C ALA A 17 -17.89 -26.58 16.53
N ALA A 18 -19.07 -27.08 16.91
CA ALA A 18 -19.79 -28.14 16.22
C ALA A 18 -20.51 -27.68 14.94
N GLN A 19 -20.46 -26.39 14.58
CA GLN A 19 -21.01 -25.86 13.34
C GLN A 19 -20.24 -26.35 12.11
N GLY A 20 -18.97 -26.73 12.26
CA GLY A 20 -18.07 -27.05 11.16
C GLY A 20 -17.75 -25.82 10.29
N ARG A 21 -16.51 -25.69 9.85
CA ARG A 21 -16.15 -24.72 8.79
C ARG A 21 -16.51 -25.37 7.45
N GLY A 22 -17.66 -25.03 6.88
CA GLY A 22 -17.93 -25.35 5.46
C GLY A 22 -16.99 -24.55 4.56
N GLN A 23 -16.64 -25.10 3.38
CA GLN A 23 -15.80 -24.44 2.35
C GLN A 23 -16.31 -23.01 2.03
N ASP A 24 -17.63 -22.81 2.04
CA ASP A 24 -18.30 -21.52 1.76
C ASP A 24 -18.30 -20.50 2.92
N ASN A 25 -17.81 -20.87 4.10
CA ASN A 25 -17.78 -19.98 5.28
C ASN A 25 -16.36 -19.53 5.65
N SER A 26 -15.37 -19.71 4.76
CA SER A 26 -14.04 -19.16 4.96
C SER A 26 -14.08 -17.64 4.74
N LEU A 27 -13.61 -16.86 5.73
CA LEU A 27 -13.50 -15.40 5.59
C LEU A 27 -12.28 -15.10 4.68
N THR A 28 -12.46 -15.25 3.38
CA THR A 28 -11.44 -15.04 2.34
C THR A 28 -11.83 -13.89 1.42
N ILE A 29 -10.81 -13.24 0.83
CA ILE A 29 -11.00 -12.21 -0.19
C ILE A 29 -11.48 -12.91 -1.47
N PRO A 30 -12.64 -12.54 -2.03
CA PRO A 30 -13.19 -13.25 -3.18
C PRO A 30 -12.29 -13.09 -4.41
N GLN A 31 -12.09 -14.20 -5.12
CA GLN A 31 -11.45 -14.23 -6.43
C GLN A 31 -12.46 -14.73 -7.46
N ASN A 32 -12.42 -14.16 -8.66
CA ASN A 32 -13.28 -14.57 -9.76
C ASN A 32 -12.48 -15.50 -10.67
N TRP A 33 -12.96 -16.73 -10.87
CA TRP A 33 -12.27 -17.70 -11.73
C TRP A 33 -12.16 -17.27 -13.19
N ARG A 34 -13.03 -16.35 -13.66
CA ARG A 34 -12.98 -15.77 -15.01
C ARG A 34 -11.99 -14.61 -15.15
N ASP A 35 -11.47 -14.10 -14.04
CA ASP A 35 -10.59 -12.94 -14.02
C ASP A 35 -9.32 -13.29 -13.24
N THR A 36 -8.27 -13.58 -13.99
CA THR A 36 -6.95 -14.02 -13.50
C THR A 36 -6.23 -12.95 -12.69
N ARG A 37 -6.68 -11.70 -12.75
CA ARG A 37 -6.11 -10.60 -11.99
C ARG A 37 -6.26 -10.82 -10.49
N ILE A 38 -5.25 -10.41 -9.73
CA ILE A 38 -5.31 -10.45 -8.28
C ILE A 38 -6.24 -9.34 -7.78
N TYR A 39 -6.85 -9.52 -6.61
CA TYR A 39 -7.89 -8.62 -6.11
C TYR A 39 -7.48 -7.13 -6.03
N TRP A 40 -6.18 -6.83 -5.92
CA TRP A 40 -5.65 -5.47 -5.81
C TRP A 40 -5.36 -4.83 -7.18
N GLU A 41 -5.34 -5.61 -8.25
CA GLU A 41 -5.29 -5.13 -9.65
C GLU A 41 -6.69 -4.76 -10.15
N LYS A 42 -7.74 -5.22 -9.47
CA LYS A 42 -9.13 -4.97 -9.83
C LYS A 42 -9.54 -3.55 -9.43
N MET A 43 -9.09 -2.58 -10.21
CA MET A 43 -9.41 -1.17 -10.03
C MET A 43 -10.48 -0.70 -11.02
N SER A 44 -11.65 -0.33 -10.51
CA SER A 44 -12.71 0.35 -11.28
C SER A 44 -12.71 1.86 -10.97
N ASP A 45 -13.37 2.64 -11.83
CA ASP A 45 -13.71 4.05 -11.61
C ASP A 45 -12.49 4.97 -11.34
N CYS A 46 -11.33 4.60 -11.89
CA CYS A 46 -10.10 5.34 -11.69
C CYS A 46 -10.03 6.60 -12.55
N ARG A 47 -9.48 7.66 -11.99
CA ARG A 47 -9.02 8.83 -12.73
C ARG A 47 -7.57 8.61 -13.11
N LYS A 48 -7.27 8.75 -14.41
CA LYS A 48 -5.90 8.67 -14.91
C LYS A 48 -5.30 10.07 -14.99
N VAL A 49 -4.15 10.25 -14.35
CA VAL A 49 -3.36 11.48 -14.41
C VAL A 49 -1.92 11.10 -14.80
N VAL A 50 -1.21 11.95 -15.53
CA VAL A 50 0.19 11.71 -15.92
C VAL A 50 1.08 12.75 -15.26
N ARG A 51 2.22 12.32 -14.75
CA ARG A 51 3.32 13.19 -14.29
C ARG A 51 4.61 12.75 -14.94
N GLU A 52 5.48 13.71 -15.18
CA GLU A 52 6.80 13.45 -15.73
C GLU A 52 7.82 13.32 -14.59
N VAL A 53 8.64 12.27 -14.64
CA VAL A 53 9.79 12.07 -13.75
C VAL A 53 10.98 11.74 -14.64
N TYR A 54 12.01 12.58 -14.61
CA TYR A 54 13.20 12.46 -15.47
C TYR A 54 12.87 12.32 -16.97
N GLY A 55 11.93 13.13 -17.50
CA GLY A 55 11.53 13.04 -18.91
C GLY A 55 10.65 11.82 -19.25
N THR A 56 10.34 10.96 -18.27
CA THR A 56 9.54 9.75 -18.48
C THR A 56 8.14 9.95 -17.91
N PRO A 57 7.07 9.69 -18.68
CA PRO A 57 5.70 9.78 -18.19
C PRO A 57 5.38 8.61 -17.26
N ILE A 58 4.91 8.91 -16.05
CA ILE A 58 4.36 7.95 -15.09
C ILE A 58 2.84 8.13 -15.03
N SER A 59 2.12 7.03 -15.22
CA SER A 59 0.65 7.02 -15.14
C SER A 59 0.19 6.83 -13.70
N PHE A 60 -0.62 7.75 -13.20
CA PHE A 60 -1.28 7.67 -11.90
C PHE A 60 -2.74 7.25 -12.10
N PHE A 61 -3.14 6.14 -11.48
CA PHE A 61 -4.53 5.69 -11.46
C PHE A 61 -5.09 5.90 -10.06
N VAL A 62 -6.01 6.85 -9.92
CA VAL A 62 -6.56 7.27 -8.63
C VAL A 62 -8.00 6.83 -8.49
N GLN A 63 -8.27 5.95 -7.53
CA GLN A 63 -9.65 5.60 -7.17
C GLN A 63 -10.24 6.60 -6.20
N PRO A 64 -11.52 6.99 -6.36
CA PRO A 64 -12.23 7.73 -5.33
C PRO A 64 -12.24 6.93 -4.01
N PRO A 65 -11.77 7.50 -2.89
CA PRO A 65 -11.83 6.82 -1.62
C PRO A 65 -13.28 6.82 -1.07
N LYS A 66 -13.53 5.89 -0.15
CA LYS A 66 -14.81 5.81 0.57
C LYS A 66 -14.87 6.87 1.68
N PRO A 67 -16.05 7.19 2.22
CA PRO A 67 -16.16 8.04 3.40
C PRO A 67 -15.24 7.56 4.53
N GLY A 68 -14.52 8.50 5.15
CA GLY A 68 -13.51 8.26 6.18
C GLY A 68 -12.15 7.79 5.67
N PHE A 69 -12.05 7.37 4.41
CA PHE A 69 -10.79 7.02 3.76
C PHE A 69 -10.19 8.21 3.02
N ILE A 70 -8.86 8.30 3.04
CA ILE A 70 -8.10 9.23 2.21
C ILE A 70 -6.91 8.52 1.55
N HIS A 71 -6.46 9.06 0.42
CA HIS A 71 -5.11 8.84 -0.08
C HIS A 71 -4.17 9.81 0.62
N ALA A 72 -3.14 9.29 1.27
CA ALA A 72 -2.24 10.09 2.09
C ALA A 72 -1.42 11.12 1.30
N CYS A 73 -1.26 10.91 0.00
CA CYS A 73 -0.40 11.68 -0.87
C CYS A 73 -1.04 11.84 -2.24
N THR A 74 -0.76 12.98 -2.87
CA THR A 74 -1.19 13.26 -4.25
C THR A 74 -0.26 12.60 -5.27
N PRO A 75 -0.65 12.50 -6.56
CA PRO A 75 0.28 12.16 -7.64
C PRO A 75 1.54 13.03 -7.65
N ASP A 76 1.41 14.32 -7.35
CA ASP A 76 2.50 15.29 -7.32
C ASP A 76 3.47 15.08 -6.14
N ASP A 77 2.96 14.63 -4.99
CA ASP A 77 3.79 14.21 -3.87
C ASP A 77 4.66 13.00 -4.24
N VAL A 78 4.03 11.96 -4.82
CA VAL A 78 4.74 10.74 -5.22
C VAL A 78 5.77 11.06 -6.30
N ALA A 79 5.38 11.79 -7.36
CA ALA A 79 6.32 12.23 -8.40
C ALA A 79 7.47 13.07 -7.80
N GLY A 80 7.16 13.88 -6.78
CA GLY A 80 8.14 14.63 -6.01
C GLY A 80 9.18 13.73 -5.34
N VAL A 81 8.77 12.64 -4.67
CA VAL A 81 9.70 11.67 -4.09
C VAL A 81 10.49 10.93 -5.17
N LEU A 82 9.84 10.45 -6.23
CA LEU A 82 10.51 9.73 -7.32
C LEU A 82 11.61 10.58 -7.99
N SER A 83 11.37 11.88 -8.13
CA SER A 83 12.34 12.85 -8.67
C SER A 83 13.52 13.16 -7.74
N LEU A 84 13.51 12.63 -6.51
CA LEU A 84 14.61 12.74 -5.56
C LEU A 84 15.54 11.51 -5.57
N LEU A 85 15.11 10.42 -6.20
CA LEU A 85 15.81 9.14 -6.25
C LEU A 85 16.75 9.06 -7.45
N PRO A 86 17.80 8.22 -7.42
CA PRO A 86 18.61 7.97 -8.60
C PRO A 86 17.72 7.58 -9.80
N PRO A 87 17.90 8.18 -11.00
CA PRO A 87 17.03 7.88 -12.14
C PRO A 87 17.01 6.39 -12.55
N GLY A 88 18.11 5.68 -12.30
CA GLY A 88 18.20 4.23 -12.53
C GLY A 88 17.28 3.40 -11.63
N ASP A 89 16.97 3.88 -10.43
CA ASP A 89 16.14 3.17 -9.45
C ASP A 89 14.64 3.36 -9.73
N VAL A 90 14.25 4.34 -10.54
CA VAL A 90 12.85 4.59 -10.94
C VAL A 90 12.54 4.04 -12.34
N ARG A 91 13.58 3.85 -13.16
CA ARG A 91 13.45 3.37 -14.54
C ARG A 91 12.66 2.06 -14.59
N GLY A 92 11.64 2.01 -15.44
CA GLY A 92 10.80 0.83 -15.66
C GLY A 92 9.52 0.80 -14.83
N ILE A 93 9.42 1.61 -13.77
CA ILE A 93 8.15 1.83 -13.07
C ILE A 93 7.29 2.77 -13.93
N GLY A 94 6.24 2.23 -14.54
CA GLY A 94 5.39 2.98 -15.48
C GLY A 94 4.11 3.54 -14.86
N ALA A 95 3.73 3.04 -13.68
CA ALA A 95 2.50 3.48 -13.04
C ALA A 95 2.54 3.48 -11.51
N VAL A 96 1.68 4.32 -10.92
CA VAL A 96 1.34 4.33 -9.50
C VAL A 96 -0.18 4.30 -9.34
N LEU A 97 -0.68 3.40 -8.50
CA LEU A 97 -2.09 3.13 -8.27
C LEU A 97 -2.44 3.61 -6.87
N LEU A 98 -3.25 4.66 -6.76
CA LEU A 98 -3.84 5.08 -5.49
C LEU A 98 -5.18 4.35 -5.34
N ARG A 99 -5.17 3.25 -4.57
CA ARG A 99 -6.24 2.26 -4.55
C ARG A 99 -7.12 2.37 -3.31
N GLN A 100 -8.44 2.23 -3.47
CA GLN A 100 -9.36 2.12 -2.34
C GLN A 100 -9.61 0.64 -1.99
N PRO A 101 -9.15 0.12 -0.84
CA PRO A 101 -9.42 -1.25 -0.47
C PRO A 101 -10.92 -1.47 -0.17
N THR A 102 -11.38 -2.70 -0.35
CA THR A 102 -12.67 -3.10 0.22
C THR A 102 -12.54 -3.28 1.73
N ARG A 103 -13.64 -3.19 2.48
CA ARG A 103 -13.64 -3.44 3.94
C ARG A 103 -13.04 -4.81 4.28
N LYS A 104 -13.33 -5.82 3.45
CA LYS A 104 -12.80 -7.17 3.64
C LYS A 104 -11.29 -7.22 3.39
N GLN A 105 -10.78 -6.54 2.37
CA GLN A 105 -9.34 -6.44 2.09
C GLN A 105 -8.61 -5.69 3.21
N ALA A 106 -9.13 -4.54 3.64
CA ALA A 106 -8.56 -3.77 4.75
C ALA A 106 -8.51 -4.58 6.07
N LEU A 107 -9.47 -5.48 6.30
CA LEU A 107 -9.49 -6.34 7.48
C LEU A 107 -8.53 -7.54 7.37
N LEU A 108 -8.47 -8.20 6.20
CA LEU A 108 -7.77 -9.47 6.05
C LEU A 108 -6.34 -9.35 5.53
N SER A 109 -6.03 -8.26 4.82
CA SER A 109 -4.71 -8.02 4.22
C SER A 109 -4.38 -6.52 4.23
N PRO A 110 -4.35 -5.87 5.41
CA PRO A 110 -3.98 -4.48 5.52
C PRO A 110 -2.52 -4.29 5.10
N VAL A 111 -2.28 -3.37 4.17
CA VAL A 111 -0.94 -2.90 3.80
C VAL A 111 -0.97 -1.44 3.45
N TRP A 112 0.18 -0.78 3.60
CA TRP A 112 0.38 0.61 3.20
C TRP A 112 0.57 0.73 1.68
N GLY A 113 1.28 -0.22 1.09
CA GLY A 113 1.56 -0.28 -0.34
C GLY A 113 2.06 -1.65 -0.77
N ARG A 114 2.28 -1.80 -2.09
CA ARG A 114 2.79 -3.00 -2.76
C ARG A 114 3.50 -2.65 -4.06
N LEU A 115 4.48 -3.44 -4.45
CA LEU A 115 4.98 -3.51 -5.82
C LEU A 115 4.31 -4.66 -6.58
N GLY A 116 3.80 -4.38 -7.77
CA GLY A 116 3.45 -5.39 -8.76
C GLY A 116 4.41 -5.31 -9.95
N PHE A 117 5.09 -6.41 -10.27
CA PHE A 117 6.03 -6.47 -11.40
C PHE A 117 5.33 -6.48 -12.77
N CYS A 118 4.12 -7.00 -12.83
CA CYS A 118 3.27 -7.00 -14.01
C CYS A 118 1.83 -6.80 -13.57
N VAL A 119 1.36 -5.56 -13.62
CA VAL A 119 0.01 -5.14 -13.24
C VAL A 119 -0.77 -4.81 -14.50
N ASP A 120 -2.00 -5.30 -14.57
CA ASP A 120 -2.96 -4.98 -15.63
C ASP A 120 -4.09 -4.10 -15.07
N VAL A 121 -4.03 -2.80 -15.39
CA VAL A 121 -5.05 -1.81 -15.00
C VAL A 121 -5.42 -0.90 -16.17
N GLY A 122 -6.66 -1.04 -16.63
CA GLY A 122 -7.17 -0.27 -17.77
C GLY A 122 -6.33 -0.55 -19.02
N PRO A 123 -5.75 0.45 -19.69
CA PRO A 123 -4.85 0.25 -20.83
C PRO A 123 -3.38 0.03 -20.42
N TYR A 124 -3.05 0.03 -19.13
CA TYR A 124 -1.67 -0.09 -18.66
C TYR A 124 -1.32 -1.53 -18.31
N GLN A 125 -0.17 -1.99 -18.81
CA GLN A 125 0.46 -3.25 -18.43
C GLN A 125 1.93 -3.00 -18.10
N GLY A 126 2.39 -3.42 -16.91
CA GLY A 126 3.79 -3.29 -16.51
C GLY A 126 4.00 -3.15 -15.01
N ALA A 127 5.21 -2.77 -14.60
CA ALA A 127 5.56 -2.60 -13.20
C ALA A 127 4.89 -1.36 -12.59
N ALA A 128 4.15 -1.57 -11.51
CA ALA A 128 3.42 -0.51 -10.83
C ALA A 128 3.52 -0.60 -9.32
N ILE A 129 3.53 0.57 -8.68
CA ILE A 129 3.43 0.70 -7.23
C ILE A 129 1.97 0.94 -6.87
N VAL A 130 1.44 0.17 -5.93
CA VAL A 130 0.11 0.35 -5.35
C VAL A 130 0.26 1.00 -3.99
N LEU A 131 -0.45 2.09 -3.74
CA LEU A 131 -0.57 2.74 -2.43
C LEU A 131 -2.04 2.72 -2.03
N GLU A 132 -2.33 2.23 -0.84
CA GLU A 132 -3.72 2.05 -0.38
C GLU A 132 -4.25 3.33 0.28
N ALA A 133 -5.54 3.60 0.09
CA ALA A 133 -6.29 4.55 0.90
C ALA A 133 -6.47 4.01 2.31
N PHE A 134 -6.44 4.90 3.31
CA PHE A 134 -6.59 4.54 4.72
C PHE A 134 -7.73 5.27 5.39
N ASN A 135 -8.43 4.54 6.26
CA ASN A 135 -9.45 5.12 7.12
C ASN A 135 -8.77 5.93 8.24
N THR A 136 -9.01 7.23 8.25
CA THR A 136 -8.49 8.13 9.31
C THR A 136 -9.46 8.31 10.47
N ASP A 137 -10.72 7.90 10.32
CA ASP A 137 -11.75 8.05 11.36
C ASP A 137 -11.62 6.95 12.43
N GLU A 138 -11.06 5.80 12.06
CA GLU A 138 -10.91 4.64 12.93
C GLU A 138 -9.44 4.43 13.33
N PRO A 139 -9.13 4.32 14.64
CA PRO A 139 -7.77 3.99 15.06
C PRO A 139 -7.43 2.53 14.74
N ILE A 140 -6.15 2.28 14.45
CA ILE A 140 -5.64 0.91 14.32
C ILE A 140 -5.42 0.33 15.72
N LYS A 141 -5.86 -0.91 15.92
CA LYS A 141 -5.78 -1.60 17.21
C LYS A 141 -4.93 -2.84 17.10
N TRP A 142 -3.84 -2.89 17.87
CA TRP A 142 -2.94 -4.02 17.91
C TRP A 142 -2.89 -4.66 19.30
N SER A 143 -2.80 -5.99 19.36
CA SER A 143 -2.59 -6.71 20.62
C SER A 143 -1.28 -6.28 21.28
N LYS A 144 -1.19 -6.35 22.62
CA LYS A 144 0.08 -6.13 23.32
C LYS A 144 1.10 -7.27 23.13
N SER A 145 0.65 -8.46 22.77
CA SER A 145 1.52 -9.62 22.52
C SER A 145 2.12 -9.57 21.12
N LEU A 146 2.87 -8.51 20.82
CA LEU A 146 3.53 -8.31 19.54
C LEU A 146 4.80 -9.16 19.44
N GLY A 147 4.94 -9.88 18.33
CA GLY A 147 6.21 -10.49 17.95
C GLY A 147 7.25 -9.44 17.56
N PRO A 148 8.53 -9.81 17.41
CA PRO A 148 9.63 -8.88 17.17
C PRO A 148 9.43 -7.95 15.97
N ASP A 149 8.89 -8.45 14.86
CA ASP A 149 8.68 -7.64 13.65
C ASP A 149 7.57 -6.60 13.84
N HIS A 150 6.47 -6.97 14.52
CA HIS A 150 5.42 -6.01 14.86
C HIS A 150 5.89 -4.97 15.90
N GLN A 151 6.84 -5.31 16.79
CA GLN A 151 7.43 -4.33 17.70
C GLN A 151 8.27 -3.30 16.94
N LYS A 152 9.06 -3.75 15.96
CA LYS A 152 9.80 -2.84 15.07
C LYS A 152 8.85 -1.96 14.27
N GLU A 153 7.76 -2.53 13.75
CA GLU A 153 6.76 -1.74 13.03
C GLU A 153 6.06 -0.72 13.93
N LEU A 154 5.77 -1.06 15.20
CA LEU A 154 5.21 -0.09 16.15
C LEU A 154 6.15 1.10 16.36
N GLN A 155 7.46 0.86 16.51
CA GLN A 155 8.47 1.92 16.63
C GLN A 155 8.59 2.77 15.35
N ARG A 156 8.46 2.12 14.19
CA ARG A 156 8.43 2.78 12.89
C ARG A 156 7.22 3.70 12.75
N LEU A 157 6.04 3.24 13.17
CA LEU A 157 4.82 4.06 13.18
C LEU A 157 4.95 5.27 14.12
N GLU A 158 5.55 5.09 15.29
CA GLU A 158 5.83 6.21 16.21
C GLU A 158 6.76 7.25 15.56
N ARG A 159 7.80 6.80 14.83
CA ARG A 159 8.73 7.68 14.09
C ARG A 159 8.07 8.44 12.93
N ASP A 160 7.03 7.87 12.31
CA ASP A 160 6.24 8.60 11.30
C ASP A 160 5.37 9.71 11.92
N GLY A 161 5.27 9.74 13.26
CA GLY A 161 4.45 10.71 13.99
C GLY A 161 3.05 10.20 14.34
N HIS A 162 2.78 8.90 14.22
CA HIS A 162 1.50 8.35 14.69
C HIS A 162 1.40 8.45 16.21
N HIS A 163 0.23 8.83 16.72
CA HIS A 163 0.00 8.90 18.15
C HIS A 163 -0.41 7.52 18.68
N ILE A 164 0.44 6.92 19.51
CA ILE A 164 0.26 5.57 20.03
C ILE A 164 -0.06 5.62 21.52
N THR A 165 -1.21 5.08 21.91
CA THR A 165 -1.61 4.94 23.31
C THR A 165 -1.67 3.46 23.70
N ALA A 166 -0.97 3.08 24.76
CA ALA A 166 -1.07 1.73 25.33
C ALA A 166 -2.22 1.65 26.35
N THR A 167 -3.22 0.80 26.08
CA THR A 167 -4.29 0.49 27.03
C THR A 167 -3.94 -0.75 27.87
N LYS A 168 -4.87 -1.27 28.69
CA LYS A 168 -4.64 -2.55 29.39
C LYS A 168 -4.44 -3.75 28.45
N ARG A 169 -5.04 -3.73 27.25
CA ARG A 169 -5.11 -4.92 26.36
C ARG A 169 -4.47 -4.71 24.98
N GLU A 170 -4.47 -3.48 24.49
CA GLU A 170 -4.11 -3.16 23.11
C GLU A 170 -3.28 -1.87 23.02
N TYR A 171 -2.48 -1.76 21.96
CA TYR A 171 -1.99 -0.50 21.44
C TYR A 171 -3.07 0.11 20.54
N VAL A 172 -3.39 1.37 20.78
CA VAL A 172 -4.33 2.16 19.97
C VAL A 172 -3.51 3.20 19.23
N ILE A 173 -3.49 3.09 17.90
CA ILE A 173 -2.67 3.92 17.01
C ILE A 173 -3.63 4.86 16.28
N ARG A 174 -3.54 6.16 16.57
CA ARG A 174 -4.31 7.20 15.87
C ARG A 174 -3.50 7.68 14.67
N VAL A 175 -4.13 7.58 13.51
CA VAL A 175 -3.56 7.96 12.21
C VAL A 175 -4.03 9.37 11.89
N SER A 176 -3.09 10.32 11.83
CA SER A 176 -3.35 11.64 11.24
C SER A 176 -2.99 11.63 9.75
N PRO A 177 -3.58 12.51 8.92
CA PRO A 177 -3.17 12.65 7.52
C PRO A 177 -1.66 12.89 7.34
N GLU A 178 -1.03 13.67 8.22
CA GLU A 178 0.39 14.02 8.15
C GLU A 178 1.27 12.80 8.45
N SER A 179 0.97 12.09 9.54
CA SER A 179 1.72 10.88 9.93
C SER A 179 1.56 9.78 8.87
N LEU A 180 0.35 9.60 8.35
CA LEU A 180 0.09 8.69 7.24
C LEU A 180 0.89 9.06 5.99
N ARG A 181 0.89 10.35 5.60
CA ARG A 181 1.63 10.83 4.44
C ARG A 181 3.13 10.58 4.59
N ALA A 182 3.68 10.83 5.79
CA ALA A 182 5.08 10.57 6.09
C ALA A 182 5.43 9.08 5.96
N GLY A 183 4.64 8.20 6.58
CA GLY A 183 4.83 6.76 6.48
C GLY A 183 4.73 6.24 5.04
N ILE A 184 3.74 6.72 4.27
CA ILE A 184 3.54 6.31 2.88
C ILE A 184 4.69 6.79 1.98
N LEU A 185 5.05 8.08 2.02
CA LEU A 185 6.02 8.66 1.08
C LEU A 185 7.47 8.32 1.44
N TYR A 186 7.82 8.34 2.72
CA TYR A 186 9.22 8.32 3.16
C TYR A 186 9.66 6.96 3.72
N ARG A 187 8.73 6.01 3.84
CA ARG A 187 9.03 4.61 4.17
C ARG A 187 8.45 3.65 3.14
N THR A 188 7.13 3.59 3.01
CA THR A 188 6.46 2.58 2.17
C THR A 188 6.85 2.71 0.70
N LEU A 189 6.73 3.90 0.11
CA LEU A 189 7.10 4.13 -1.28
C LEU A 189 8.56 3.76 -1.55
N LEU A 190 9.48 4.17 -0.66
CA LEU A 190 10.89 3.82 -0.78
C LEU A 190 11.13 2.31 -0.63
N HIS A 191 10.35 1.62 0.20
CA HIS A 191 10.40 0.17 0.36
C HIS A 191 9.94 -0.57 -0.89
N GLU A 192 8.82 -0.15 -1.50
CA GLU A 192 8.37 -0.73 -2.77
C GLU A 192 9.38 -0.50 -3.90
N ILE A 193 10.04 0.66 -3.91
CA ILE A 193 11.15 0.93 -4.84
C ILE A 193 12.36 0.07 -4.51
N GLY A 194 12.62 -0.22 -3.24
CA GLY A 194 13.65 -1.16 -2.82
C GLY A 194 13.43 -2.57 -3.39
N HIS A 195 12.19 -3.06 -3.40
CA HIS A 195 11.85 -4.31 -4.09
C HIS A 195 12.10 -4.24 -5.59
N TRP A 196 11.76 -3.11 -6.22
CA TRP A 196 12.00 -2.90 -7.66
C TRP A 196 13.50 -2.91 -7.98
N VAL A 197 14.29 -2.16 -7.22
CA VAL A 197 15.75 -2.08 -7.38
C VAL A 197 16.41 -3.45 -7.20
N ASP A 198 15.99 -4.21 -6.19
CA ASP A 198 16.51 -5.56 -5.94
C ASP A 198 16.16 -6.52 -7.10
N TRP A 199 14.93 -6.44 -7.62
CA TRP A 199 14.52 -7.17 -8.82
C TRP A 199 15.34 -6.78 -10.05
N THR A 200 15.40 -5.49 -10.38
CA THR A 200 16.11 -4.99 -11.57
C THR A 200 17.58 -5.39 -11.54
N ARG A 201 18.25 -5.32 -10.39
CA ARG A 201 19.66 -5.73 -10.26
C ARG A 201 19.86 -7.24 -10.31
N SER A 202 18.86 -8.02 -9.92
CA SER A 202 18.93 -9.48 -9.89
C SER A 202 18.51 -10.14 -11.20
N VAL A 203 17.55 -9.53 -11.90
CA VAL A 203 16.82 -10.11 -13.03
C VAL A 203 17.03 -9.31 -14.30
N GLU A 204 16.88 -7.99 -14.30
CA GLU A 204 16.94 -7.18 -15.53
C GLU A 204 18.37 -6.85 -15.99
N ILE A 205 19.20 -6.32 -15.08
CA ILE A 205 20.57 -5.84 -15.33
C ILE A 205 21.55 -6.76 -14.60
N PRO A 206 22.04 -7.84 -15.24
CA PRO A 206 22.92 -8.79 -14.56
C PRO A 206 24.30 -8.17 -14.34
N PRO A 207 24.99 -8.49 -13.23
CA PRO A 207 26.35 -8.02 -13.01
C PRO A 207 27.29 -8.60 -14.09
N LEU A 208 28.14 -7.74 -14.66
CA LEU A 208 29.16 -8.03 -15.69
C LEU A 208 30.08 -9.23 -15.43
N ARG A 209 30.10 -9.78 -14.20
CA ARG A 209 31.02 -10.83 -13.76
C ARG A 209 30.47 -12.25 -13.81
N VAL A 210 29.21 -12.45 -14.22
CA VAL A 210 28.69 -13.80 -14.47
C VAL A 210 28.88 -14.09 -15.95
N ALA A 211 29.98 -14.76 -16.28
CA ALA A 211 30.28 -15.28 -17.63
C ALA A 211 29.36 -16.47 -18.01
N ASP A 212 28.14 -16.49 -17.49
CA ASP A 212 27.24 -17.62 -17.60
C ASP A 212 25.93 -17.13 -18.22
N GLU A 213 25.61 -17.71 -19.37
CA GLU A 213 24.41 -17.53 -20.18
C GLU A 213 23.15 -17.92 -19.39
N THR A 214 22.83 -17.17 -18.35
CA THR A 214 21.61 -17.37 -17.57
C THR A 214 20.49 -16.56 -18.21
N THR A 215 19.53 -17.26 -18.80
CA THR A 215 18.35 -16.67 -19.42
C THR A 215 17.58 -15.79 -18.41
N TRP A 216 16.71 -14.90 -18.91
CA TRP A 216 15.88 -14.07 -18.03
C TRP A 216 15.04 -14.95 -17.07
N GLU A 217 14.47 -16.05 -17.57
CA GLU A 217 13.67 -17.00 -16.78
C GLU A 217 14.47 -17.65 -15.66
N SER A 218 15.73 -17.99 -15.92
CA SER A 218 16.62 -18.58 -14.92
C SER A 218 16.93 -17.59 -13.79
N ARG A 219 17.08 -16.30 -14.13
CA ARG A 219 17.32 -15.23 -13.15
C ARG A 219 16.06 -14.93 -12.33
N GLU A 220 14.90 -14.88 -12.98
CA GLU A 220 13.61 -14.77 -12.31
C GLU A 220 13.40 -15.93 -11.33
N ALA A 221 13.59 -17.17 -11.78
CA ALA A 221 13.41 -18.36 -10.93
C ALA A 221 14.34 -18.33 -9.71
N ARG A 222 15.60 -17.91 -9.91
CA ARG A 222 16.55 -17.72 -8.81
C ARG A 222 16.06 -16.65 -7.84
N TYR A 223 15.62 -15.49 -8.33
CA TYR A 223 15.08 -14.44 -7.48
C TYR A 223 13.85 -14.91 -6.69
N ALA A 224 12.92 -15.62 -7.35
CA ALA A 224 11.72 -16.16 -6.73
C ALA A 224 12.02 -17.21 -5.66
N SER A 225 13.12 -17.96 -5.81
CA SER A 225 13.59 -18.96 -4.84
C SER A 225 14.21 -18.36 -3.58
N ARG A 226 14.56 -17.07 -3.57
CA ARG A 226 15.15 -16.40 -2.40
C ARG A 226 14.16 -16.39 -1.23
N PRO A 227 14.63 -16.63 0.01
CA PRO A 227 13.77 -16.55 1.18
C PRO A 227 13.05 -15.21 1.24
N GLN A 228 11.75 -15.22 1.57
CA GLN A 228 10.96 -13.98 1.68
C GLN A 228 11.64 -12.96 2.58
N ARG A 229 12.10 -13.38 3.75
CA ARG A 229 12.82 -12.52 4.71
C ARG A 229 14.02 -11.79 4.08
N GLU A 230 14.78 -12.45 3.21
CA GLU A 230 15.94 -11.83 2.57
C GLU A 230 15.52 -10.70 1.62
N ARG A 231 14.42 -10.90 0.87
CA ARG A 231 13.86 -9.90 -0.04
C ARG A 231 13.26 -8.72 0.73
N GLU A 232 12.55 -8.98 1.82
CA GLU A 232 12.02 -7.94 2.73
C GLU A 232 13.17 -7.13 3.37
N ASP A 233 14.22 -7.80 3.86
CA ASP A 233 15.38 -7.16 4.46
C ASP A 233 16.13 -6.29 3.43
N ALA A 234 16.20 -6.71 2.16
CA ALA A 234 16.79 -5.91 1.09
C ALA A 234 15.99 -4.62 0.81
N ALA A 235 14.67 -4.71 0.70
CA ALA A 235 13.81 -3.56 0.51
C ALA A 235 13.82 -2.60 1.70
N HIS A 236 13.83 -3.12 2.94
CA HIS A 236 14.00 -2.30 4.13
C HIS A 236 15.34 -1.57 4.16
N ARG A 237 16.46 -2.24 3.86
CA ARG A 237 17.78 -1.59 3.82
C ARG A 237 17.81 -0.44 2.82
N TYR A 238 17.28 -0.65 1.61
CA TYR A 238 17.21 0.41 0.61
C TYR A 238 16.36 1.59 1.11
N ALA A 239 15.17 1.32 1.65
CA ALA A 239 14.28 2.35 2.16
C ALA A 239 14.92 3.17 3.29
N ASP A 240 15.50 2.49 4.29
CA ASP A 240 16.13 3.12 5.45
C ASP A 240 17.33 3.98 5.02
N GLN A 241 18.18 3.47 4.13
CA GLN A 241 19.33 4.21 3.59
C GLN A 241 18.87 5.45 2.82
N MET A 242 17.99 5.27 1.85
CA MET A 242 17.53 6.37 0.99
C MET A 242 16.79 7.42 1.82
N SER A 243 15.91 7.01 2.73
CA SER A 243 15.22 7.93 3.64
C SER A 243 16.22 8.75 4.46
N ALA A 244 17.21 8.09 5.08
CA ALA A 244 18.25 8.78 5.85
C ALA A 244 19.05 9.79 5.01
N GLU A 245 19.44 9.44 3.79
CA GLU A 245 20.13 10.34 2.85
C GLU A 245 19.25 11.55 2.48
N LEU A 246 17.97 11.31 2.18
CA LEU A 246 17.00 12.36 1.83
C LEU A 246 16.73 13.33 3.00
N TYR A 247 16.65 12.82 4.23
CA TYR A 247 16.53 13.65 5.44
C TYR A 247 17.81 14.45 5.69
N ALA A 248 19.00 13.83 5.56
CA ALA A 248 20.28 14.50 5.77
C ALA A 248 20.49 15.69 4.83
N ARG A 249 20.06 15.57 3.57
CA ARG A 249 20.09 16.65 2.58
C ARG A 249 18.87 17.57 2.62
N ARG A 250 17.96 17.40 3.60
CA ARG A 250 16.73 18.19 3.80
C ARG A 250 15.81 18.21 2.56
N SER A 251 15.82 17.16 1.77
CA SER A 251 14.88 17.00 0.64
C SER A 251 13.52 16.46 1.09
N ILE A 252 13.51 15.71 2.20
CA ILE A 252 12.31 15.30 2.92
C ILE A 252 12.45 15.70 4.40
N PRO A 253 11.34 15.96 5.12
CA PRO A 253 9.99 16.02 4.60
C PRO A 253 9.77 17.32 3.81
N PHE A 254 8.88 17.29 2.82
CA PHE A 254 8.43 18.50 2.11
C PHE A 254 6.93 18.72 2.32
N ALA A 255 6.51 19.98 2.17
CA ALA A 255 5.11 20.39 2.25
C ALA A 255 4.27 19.70 1.17
N PRO A 256 3.00 19.35 1.43
CA PRO A 256 2.14 18.70 0.45
C PRO A 256 2.12 19.43 -0.91
N ARG A 257 2.23 18.67 -2.00
CA ARG A 257 2.26 19.17 -3.38
C ARG A 257 0.95 18.86 -4.08
N GLY A 258 0.51 19.73 -4.98
CA GLY A 258 -0.67 19.48 -5.82
C GLY A 258 -1.99 19.32 -5.06
N LEU A 259 -2.10 19.83 -3.82
CA LEU A 259 -3.36 19.90 -3.06
C LEU A 259 -4.21 21.12 -3.42
N ASP A 260 -3.71 22.03 -4.27
CA ASP A 260 -4.51 23.16 -4.71
C ASP A 260 -5.62 22.72 -5.68
N ARG A 261 -6.75 23.42 -5.63
CA ARG A 261 -7.94 23.05 -6.40
C ARG A 261 -7.70 23.07 -7.91
N ALA A 262 -6.81 23.92 -8.42
CA ALA A 262 -6.56 24.03 -9.86
C ALA A 262 -5.82 22.79 -10.38
N THR A 263 -4.75 22.36 -9.69
CA THR A 263 -3.99 21.16 -10.02
C THR A 263 -4.86 19.91 -9.96
N LEU A 264 -5.69 19.79 -8.91
CA LEU A 264 -6.60 18.65 -8.75
C LEU A 264 -7.68 18.63 -9.83
N ALA A 265 -8.31 19.77 -10.12
CA ALA A 265 -9.33 19.87 -11.16
C ALA A 265 -8.78 19.51 -12.55
N ALA A 266 -7.54 19.89 -12.86
CA ALA A 266 -6.88 19.52 -14.12
C ALA A 266 -6.72 17.99 -14.28
N GLY A 267 -6.58 17.26 -13.17
CA GLY A 267 -6.57 15.79 -13.13
C GLY A 267 -7.94 15.13 -12.95
N ASN A 268 -9.02 15.92 -12.91
CA ASN A 268 -10.36 15.47 -12.51
C ASN A 268 -10.36 14.74 -11.15
N LEU A 269 -9.56 15.24 -10.21
CA LEU A 269 -9.43 14.77 -8.84
C LEU A 269 -10.14 15.72 -7.89
N GLU A 270 -10.65 15.19 -6.79
CA GLU A 270 -11.30 16.00 -5.76
C GLU A 270 -10.38 16.14 -4.54
N LEU A 271 -10.46 17.30 -3.87
CA LEU A 271 -9.70 17.56 -2.65
C LEU A 271 -10.05 16.55 -1.54
N SER A 272 -11.31 16.13 -1.47
CA SER A 272 -11.83 15.10 -0.56
C SER A 272 -11.12 13.75 -0.71
N TYR A 273 -10.39 13.50 -1.81
CA TYR A 273 -9.66 12.26 -1.98
C TYR A 273 -8.41 12.21 -1.10
N PHE A 274 -7.89 13.37 -0.69
CA PHE A 274 -6.59 13.50 -0.02
C PHE A 274 -6.69 14.10 1.38
N VAL A 275 -7.78 14.79 1.68
CA VAL A 275 -8.03 15.37 3.00
C VAL A 275 -9.43 14.99 3.46
N ASN A 276 -9.54 14.72 4.76
CA ASN A 276 -10.83 14.48 5.38
C ASN A 276 -11.45 15.84 5.79
N PRO A 277 -12.61 16.22 5.23
CA PRO A 277 -13.23 17.52 5.53
C PRO A 277 -13.61 17.69 7.00
N GLU A 278 -13.76 16.60 7.77
CA GLU A 278 -14.12 16.68 9.20
C GLU A 278 -12.91 16.82 10.14
N CYS A 279 -11.67 16.82 9.61
CA CYS A 279 -10.45 16.96 10.42
C CYS A 279 -9.93 18.41 10.51
N GLY A 280 -10.46 19.32 9.68
CA GLY A 280 -10.29 20.76 9.85
C GLY A 280 -11.37 21.32 10.80
N ASP A 281 -10.99 22.19 11.73
CA ASP A 281 -11.86 22.92 12.66
C ASP A 281 -12.34 22.20 13.95
N ARG A 282 -11.40 21.61 14.71
CA ARG A 282 -11.54 21.52 16.19
C ARG A 282 -10.41 22.23 16.95
N GLN A 283 -9.88 23.30 16.37
CA GLN A 283 -9.12 24.31 17.10
C GLN A 283 -9.89 25.63 16.91
N ASP A 284 -10.06 26.39 17.98
CA ASP A 284 -10.88 27.61 18.11
C ASP A 284 -12.38 27.42 18.43
N ARG A 285 -12.64 26.74 19.55
CA ARG A 285 -13.76 27.10 20.45
C ARG A 285 -13.34 26.94 21.90
N THR A 286 -12.61 27.93 22.41
CA THR A 286 -12.53 28.29 23.83
C THR A 286 -12.59 29.79 23.93
#